data_AF-A0A1U7WAV5-F1
#
_entry.id   AF-A0A1U7WAV5-F1
#
_cell.length_a   1.000
_cell.length_b   1.000
_cell.length_c   1.000
_cell.angle_alpha   90.00
_cell.angle_beta   90.00
_cell.angle_gamma   90.00
#
_symmetry.space_group_name_H-M   'P 1'
#
loop_
_entity.id
_entity.type
_entity.pdbx_description
1 polymer ?
#
loop_
_entity_poly.entity_id
_entity_poly.type
_entity_poly.pdbx_seq_one_letter_code
_entity_poly.pdbx_strand_id
1 'polypeptide(L)'
;MSGVWVFKNGVVRLEDCQGSSGRRKVLVHIPSNEVITSYAVLERKLYSLGWERYYDDLDLLQYHKRSTVHLISLPKDFNKFKSMHMYDIVVKNRNEFEVRDM
;
A
#
# COMPACT_ATOMS: atom_id res chain seq x y z
N MET A 1 4.37 6.96 -11.17
CA MET A 1 3.60 7.26 -12.39
C MET A 1 4.39 6.75 -13.59
N SER A 2 4.31 5.46 -13.93
CA SER A 2 4.93 4.94 -15.15
C SER A 2 4.05 3.80 -15.67
N GLY A 3 3.16 4.16 -16.59
CA GLY A 3 2.40 3.24 -17.42
C GLY A 3 2.47 3.80 -18.83
N VAL A 4 2.97 3.01 -19.78
CA VAL A 4 2.98 3.41 -21.18
C VAL A 4 1.61 3.12 -21.75
N TRP A 5 0.96 4.16 -22.27
CA TRP A 5 -0.27 3.99 -23.02
C TRP A 5 0.07 3.39 -24.38
N VAL A 6 -0.37 2.16 -24.63
CA VAL A 6 -0.13 1.48 -25.91
C VAL A 6 -1.43 1.43 -26.70
N PHE A 7 -1.35 1.86 -27.96
CA PHE A 7 -2.46 1.81 -28.90
C PHE A 7 -2.29 0.57 -29.78
N LYS A 8 -3.19 -0.42 -29.64
CA LYS A 8 -3.23 -1.60 -30.51
C LYS A 8 -4.68 -1.84 -30.95
N ASN A 9 -4.89 -1.91 -32.26
CA ASN A 9 -6.18 -2.25 -32.89
C ASN A 9 -7.37 -1.36 -32.47
N GLY A 10 -7.16 -0.04 -32.39
CA GLY A 10 -8.25 0.92 -32.09
C GLY A 10 -8.64 1.04 -30.62
N VAL A 11 -8.03 0.24 -29.73
CA VAL A 11 -8.33 0.28 -28.29
C VAL A 11 -7.08 0.72 -27.53
N VAL A 12 -7.25 1.75 -26.70
CA VAL A 12 -6.25 2.17 -25.73
C VAL A 12 -6.27 1.18 -24.57
N ARG A 13 -5.16 0.48 -24.35
CA ARG A 13 -4.99 -0.34 -23.14
C ARG A 13 -3.85 0.23 -22.31
N LEU A 14 -4.09 0.38 -21.02
CA LEU A 14 -3.02 0.61 -20.05
C LEU A 14 -2.30 -0.74 -19.88
N GLU A 15 -1.20 -0.92 -20.60
CA GLU A 15 -0.27 -2.02 -20.30
C GLU A 15 0.36 -1.70 -18.95
N ASP A 16 -0.16 -2.34 -17.90
CA ASP A 16 0.42 -2.27 -16.57
C ASP A 16 1.82 -2.89 -16.71
N CYS A 17 2.88 -2.10 -16.51
CA CYS A 17 4.26 -2.57 -16.54
C CYS A 17 4.55 -3.47 -15.32
N GLN A 18 3.72 -4.49 -15.07
CA GLN A 18 3.94 -5.54 -14.06
C GLN A 18 5.17 -6.42 -14.38
N GLY A 19 6.01 -6.04 -15.34
CA GLY A 19 7.13 -6.84 -15.82
C GLY A 19 8.37 -6.04 -16.22
N SER A 20 8.58 -4.82 -15.73
CA SER A 20 9.94 -4.27 -15.80
C SER A 20 10.77 -4.91 -14.69
N SER A 21 11.57 -5.90 -15.06
CA SER A 21 12.57 -6.57 -14.23
C SER A 21 13.26 -5.59 -13.26
N GLY A 22 13.12 -5.82 -11.95
CA GLY A 22 13.87 -5.05 -10.95
C GLY A 22 13.24 -5.00 -9.57
N ARG A 23 13.33 -6.13 -8.83
CA ARG A 23 13.17 -6.25 -7.37
C ARG A 23 11.73 -6.11 -6.82
N ARG A 24 11.35 -7.06 -5.96
CA ARG A 24 10.02 -7.08 -5.33
C ARG A 24 9.98 -5.95 -4.31
N LYS A 25 9.06 -4.99 -4.47
CA LYS A 25 8.90 -3.93 -3.47
C LYS A 25 8.32 -4.50 -2.18
N VAL A 26 8.86 -4.07 -1.05
CA VAL A 26 8.39 -4.44 0.29
C VAL A 26 8.17 -3.19 1.13
N LEU A 27 7.13 -3.19 1.94
CA LEU A 27 6.90 -2.15 2.94
C LEU A 27 7.68 -2.51 4.21
N VAL A 28 8.45 -1.58 4.73
CA VAL A 28 9.27 -1.75 5.94
C VAL A 28 8.87 -0.73 6.97
N HIS A 29 8.68 -1.18 8.21
CA HIS A 29 8.54 -0.30 9.37
C HIS A 29 9.93 0.13 9.84
N ILE A 30 10.23 1.43 9.76
CA ILE A 30 11.57 1.99 9.96
C ILE A 30 12.07 1.74 11.40
N PRO A 31 11.31 2.09 12.47
CA PRO A 31 11.82 1.95 13.84
C PRO A 31 12.21 0.51 14.24
N SER A 32 11.51 -0.49 13.72
CA SER A 32 11.79 -1.91 14.03
C SER A 32 12.53 -2.65 12.92
N ASN A 33 12.84 -1.99 11.80
CA ASN A 33 13.39 -2.59 10.58
C ASN A 33 12.67 -3.88 10.13
N GLU A 34 11.35 -3.95 10.35
CA GLU A 34 10.53 -5.14 10.13
C GLU A 34 9.82 -5.03 8.78
N VAL A 35 9.93 -6.07 7.95
CA VAL A 35 9.17 -6.17 6.70
C VAL A 35 7.72 -6.52 7.00
N ILE A 36 6.79 -5.76 6.43
CA ILE A 36 5.36 -6.02 6.58
C ILE A 36 4.96 -7.20 5.68
N THR A 37 4.66 -8.33 6.29
CA THR A 37 4.32 -9.59 5.61
C THR A 37 2.83 -9.96 5.71
N SER A 38 2.06 -9.25 6.53
CA SER A 38 0.62 -9.47 6.71
C SER A 38 -0.09 -8.23 7.25
N TYR A 39 -1.42 -8.17 7.10
CA TYR A 39 -2.23 -7.10 7.68
C TYR A 39 -2.23 -7.09 9.21
N ALA A 40 -2.08 -8.25 9.87
CA ALA A 40 -1.97 -8.29 11.32
C ALA A 40 -0.71 -7.57 11.84
N VAL A 41 0.41 -7.68 11.12
CA VAL A 41 1.63 -6.92 11.43
C VAL A 41 1.42 -5.44 11.15
N LEU A 42 0.89 -5.09 9.97
CA LEU A 42 0.64 -3.70 9.59
C LEU A 42 -0.29 -2.98 10.56
N GLU A 43 -1.40 -3.63 10.93
CA GLU A 43 -2.41 -3.10 11.83
C GLU A 43 -1.85 -2.78 13.21
N ARG A 44 -1.02 -3.66 13.79
CA ARG A 44 -0.36 -3.38 15.07
C ARG A 44 0.51 -2.12 15.02
N LYS A 45 1.27 -1.93 13.93
CA LYS A 45 2.11 -0.74 13.73
C LYS A 45 1.24 0.52 13.55
N LEU A 46 0.26 0.45 12.66
CA LEU A 46 -0.68 1.56 12.41
C LEU A 46 -1.45 1.95 13.69
N TYR A 47 -1.89 0.97 14.49
CA TYR A 47 -2.57 1.21 15.76
C TYR A 47 -1.70 2.01 16.73
N SER A 48 -0.41 1.66 16.85
CA SER A 48 0.53 2.41 17.70
C SER A 48 0.74 3.87 17.24
N LEU A 49 0.43 4.17 15.97
CA LEU A 49 0.49 5.51 15.38
C LEU A 49 -0.86 6.25 15.40
N GLY A 50 -1.87 5.69 16.08
CA GLY A 50 -3.20 6.28 16.24
C GLY A 50 -4.16 6.05 15.06
N TRP A 51 -3.90 5.05 14.23
CA TRP A 51 -4.85 4.60 13.21
C TRP A 51 -5.81 3.56 13.75
N GLU A 52 -7.05 3.63 13.30
CA GLU A 52 -8.12 2.75 13.73
C GLU A 52 -8.95 2.27 12.56
N ARG A 53 -9.68 1.18 12.78
CA ARG A 53 -10.66 0.68 11.81
C ARG A 53 -11.77 1.69 11.60
N TYR A 54 -11.95 2.10 10.34
CA TYR A 54 -12.94 3.11 9.98
C TYR A 54 -14.31 2.50 9.67
N TYR A 55 -14.35 1.53 8.75
CA TYR A 55 -15.56 0.77 8.42
C TYR A 55 -15.22 -0.70 8.21
N ASP A 56 -16.20 -1.55 8.52
CA ASP A 56 -16.19 -2.97 8.16
C ASP A 56 -16.95 -3.16 6.85
N ASP A 57 -16.39 -2.62 5.76
CA ASP A 57 -16.86 -2.91 4.41
C ASP A 57 -16.49 -4.35 4.05
N LEU A 58 -17.33 -5.06 3.30
CA LEU A 58 -17.08 -6.44 2.88
C LEU A 58 -15.88 -6.55 1.93
N ASP A 59 -15.57 -5.51 1.15
CA ASP A 59 -14.57 -5.61 0.08
C ASP A 59 -13.21 -4.94 0.39
N LEU A 60 -13.19 -4.02 1.35
CA LEU A 60 -12.01 -3.21 1.67
C LEU A 60 -11.61 -3.28 3.14
N LEU A 61 -10.33 -2.99 3.36
CA LEU A 61 -9.70 -2.90 4.67
C LEU A 61 -9.30 -1.44 4.89
N GLN A 62 -10.07 -0.70 5.68
CA GLN A 62 -9.89 0.74 5.83
C GLN A 62 -9.43 1.15 7.23
N TYR A 63 -8.52 2.12 7.26
CA TYR A 63 -8.00 2.72 8.49
C TYR A 63 -8.12 4.24 8.44
N HIS A 64 -8.60 4.85 9.53
CA HIS A 64 -8.68 6.28 9.71
C HIS A 64 -7.81 6.71 10.89
N LYS A 65 -7.14 7.87 10.77
CA LYS A 65 -6.35 8.43 11.85
C LYS A 65 -7.13 9.53 12.55
N ARG A 66 -7.57 9.28 13.79
CA ARG A 66 -8.54 10.11 14.56
C ARG A 66 -8.31 11.62 14.51
N SER A 67 -7.05 12.06 14.49
CA SER A 67 -6.66 13.48 14.55
C SER A 67 -6.48 14.14 13.17
N THR A 68 -6.77 13.44 12.07
CA THR A 68 -6.53 13.92 10.70
C THR A 68 -7.63 13.45 9.76
N VAL A 69 -7.70 13.99 8.54
CA VAL A 69 -8.62 13.52 7.49
C VAL A 69 -8.07 12.33 6.70
N HIS A 70 -6.98 11.71 7.14
CA HIS A 70 -6.32 10.66 6.37
C HIS A 70 -7.03 9.32 6.49
N LEU A 71 -7.18 8.66 5.34
CA LEU A 71 -7.76 7.33 5.18
C LEU A 71 -6.80 6.45 4.39
N ILE A 72 -6.49 5.26 4.89
CA ILE A 72 -5.77 4.21 4.15
C ILE A 72 -6.80 3.16 3.73
N SER A 73 -6.83 2.83 2.43
CA SER A 73 -7.72 1.80 1.86
C SER A 73 -6.90 0.68 1.23
N LEU A 74 -7.03 -0.53 1.77
CA LEU A 74 -6.30 -1.71 1.33
C LEU A 74 -7.27 -2.80 0.86
N PRO A 75 -6.87 -3.70 -0.03
CA PRO A 75 -7.66 -4.89 -0.34
C PRO A 75 -7.69 -5.83 0.87
N LYS A 76 -8.78 -6.56 1.11
CA LYS A 76 -8.81 -7.55 2.22
C LYS A 76 -7.81 -8.70 2.06
N ASP A 77 -7.56 -9.11 0.83
CA ASP A 77 -6.55 -10.12 0.51
C ASP A 77 -5.16 -9.48 0.40
N PHE A 78 -4.23 -9.92 1.24
CA PHE A 78 -2.86 -9.41 1.26
C PHE A 78 -2.10 -9.75 -0.03
N ASN A 79 -2.49 -10.78 -0.78
CA ASN A 79 -1.88 -11.08 -2.09
C ASN A 79 -2.16 -9.99 -3.13
N LYS A 80 -3.20 -9.17 -2.91
CA LYS A 80 -3.53 -8.00 -3.73
C LYS A 80 -2.84 -6.72 -3.24
N PHE A 81 -2.02 -6.80 -2.19
CA PHE A 81 -1.27 -5.66 -1.64
C PHE A 81 -0.11 -5.26 -2.56
N LYS A 82 -0.38 -4.30 -3.43
CA LYS A 82 0.56 -3.72 -4.40
C LYS A 82 1.30 -2.49 -3.89
N SER A 83 2.34 -2.08 -4.62
CA SER A 83 3.18 -0.91 -4.34
C SER A 83 2.38 0.40 -4.17
N MET A 84 1.29 0.59 -4.92
CA MET A 84 0.43 1.77 -4.77
C MET A 84 -0.10 1.92 -3.33
N HIS A 85 -0.47 0.81 -2.69
CA HIS A 85 -0.95 0.82 -1.31
C HIS A 85 0.20 1.06 -0.32
N MET A 86 1.38 0.52 -0.60
CA MET A 86 2.58 0.76 0.22
C MET A 86 2.95 2.23 0.24
N TYR A 87 2.99 2.89 -0.92
CA TYR A 87 3.31 4.32 -1.01
C TYR A 87 2.24 5.19 -0.37
N ASP A 88 0.97 4.80 -0.43
CA ASP A 88 -0.11 5.49 0.27
C ASP A 88 0.12 5.53 1.79
N ILE A 89 0.53 4.39 2.36
CA ILE A 89 0.90 4.28 3.78
C ILE A 89 2.10 5.17 4.11
N VAL A 90 3.15 5.16 3.28
CA VAL A 90 4.36 5.96 3.48
C VAL A 90 4.06 7.46 3.48
N VAL A 91 3.27 7.94 2.52
CA VAL A 91 2.92 9.36 2.43
C VAL A 91 2.15 9.82 3.68
N LYS A 92 1.28 8.97 4.23
CA LYS A 92 0.44 9.27 5.41
C LYS A 92 1.15 9.07 6.75
N ASN A 93 2.27 8.35 6.76
CA ASN A 93 3.04 7.99 7.95
C ASN A 93 4.53 8.25 7.70
N ARG A 94 4.85 9.46 7.25
CA ARG A 94 6.21 9.84 6.91
C ARG A 94 7.14 9.56 8.10
N ASN A 95 8.32 8.99 7.82
CA ASN A 95 9.35 8.55 8.78
C ASN A 95 9.05 7.26 9.56
N GLU A 96 7.84 6.71 9.50
CA GLU A 96 7.51 5.44 10.16
C GLU A 96 7.64 4.24 9.21
N PHE A 97 7.40 4.47 7.92
CA PHE A 97 7.48 3.44 6.89
C PHE A 97 8.28 3.90 5.68
N GLU A 98 8.86 2.93 4.98
CA GLU A 98 9.44 3.11 3.66
C GLU A 98 9.18 1.90 2.75
N VAL A 99 9.31 2.11 1.45
CA VAL A 99 9.26 1.03 0.46
C VAL A 99 10.69 0.72 0.01
N ARG A 100 11.13 -0.52 0.20
CA ARG A 100 12.44 -1.01 -0.24
C ARG A 100 12.30 -1.99 -1.40
N ASP A 101 13.38 -2.12 -2.17
CA ASP A 101 13.59 -3.20 -3.11
C ASP A 101 14.08 -4.45 -2.38
N MET A 102 13.47 -5.60 -2.66
CA MET A 102 13.90 -6.93 -2.19
C MET A 102 14.68 -7.66 -3.29
#